data_AF-A0A523JL38-F1
#
_entry.id   AF-A0A523JL38-F1
#
_cell.length_a   1.000
_cell.length_b   1.000
_cell.length_c   1.000
_cell.angle_alpha   90.00
_cell.angle_beta   90.00
_cell.angle_gamma   90.00
#
_symmetry.space_group_name_H-M   'P 1'
#
loop_
_entity.id
_entity.type
_entity.pdbx_description
1 polymer ?
#
loop_
_entity_poly.entity_id
_entity_poly.type
_entity_poly.pdbx_seq_one_letter_code
_entity_poly.pdbx_strand_id
1 'polypeptide(L)'
;MIQSPIGVLFALVTVAAFFFYLEKSTGWKVFNLFPPLLFIYATPVLLNNLGVMPADSVVYTGMRDFGLPVFITLMLLSVDIGAAVRVMGKGVLVMLLGSVGVVVGGVVSFLVVHGWLAEDAWKGWGALAGSWIGGTGNMAAVAGALDTSPEQLGLAVLADNLVYVVWLPILLGSKAFAERFNRWTKVSDNRVADMEKAAMELHRDDSPPEMRDYLFLAFIAFGVTWLAAWIAPLL
;
A
#
# COMPACT_ATOMS: atom_id res chain seq x y z
N MET A 1 -5.58 29.04 -3.94
CA MET A 1 -6.08 27.67 -3.72
C MET A 1 -5.93 26.91 -5.03
N ILE A 2 -5.40 25.68 -4.99
CA ILE A 2 -5.08 24.89 -6.19
C ILE A 2 -6.34 24.12 -6.62
N GLN A 3 -7.24 24.75 -7.38
CA GLN A 3 -8.53 24.14 -7.74
C GLN A 3 -8.50 23.41 -9.09
N SER A 4 -7.56 23.75 -9.99
CA SER A 4 -7.52 23.15 -11.33
C SER A 4 -6.94 21.73 -11.29
N PRO A 5 -7.45 20.79 -12.13
CA PRO A 5 -6.92 19.42 -12.20
C PRO A 5 -5.41 19.37 -12.45
N ILE A 6 -4.92 20.19 -13.39
CA ILE A 6 -3.48 20.27 -13.67
C ILE A 6 -2.68 20.83 -12.49
N GLY A 7 -3.26 21.76 -11.72
CA GLY A 7 -2.64 22.30 -10.52
C GLY A 7 -2.52 21.24 -9.43
N VAL A 8 -3.55 20.42 -9.24
CA VAL A 8 -3.54 19.30 -8.28
C VAL A 8 -2.46 18.28 -8.67
N LEU A 9 -2.40 17.88 -9.94
CA LEU A 9 -1.34 16.99 -10.45
C LEU A 9 0.05 17.58 -10.22
N PHE A 10 0.25 18.85 -10.59
CA PHE A 10 1.51 19.55 -10.39
C PHE A 10 1.91 19.57 -8.91
N ALA A 11 0.98 19.86 -8.01
CA ALA A 11 1.23 19.86 -6.57
C ALA A 11 1.67 18.47 -6.06
N LEU A 12 0.96 17.41 -6.46
CA LEU A 12 1.29 16.04 -6.06
C LEU A 12 2.69 15.61 -6.55
N VAL A 13 3.00 15.87 -7.82
CA VAL A 13 4.31 15.58 -8.41
C VAL A 13 5.40 16.40 -7.74
N THR A 14 5.14 17.68 -7.47
CA THR A 14 6.09 18.59 -6.80
C THR A 14 6.42 18.10 -5.39
N VAL A 15 5.41 17.67 -4.62
CA VAL A 15 5.63 17.11 -3.28
C VAL A 15 6.52 15.87 -3.35
N ALA A 16 6.22 14.93 -4.25
CA ALA A 16 7.03 13.72 -4.41
C ALA A 16 8.47 14.05 -4.82
N ALA A 17 8.64 14.86 -5.86
CA ALA A 17 9.94 15.26 -6.36
C ALA A 17 10.76 16.01 -5.29
N PHE A 18 10.12 16.90 -4.53
CA PHE A 18 10.76 17.68 -3.48
C PHE A 18 11.32 16.78 -2.38
N PHE A 19 10.55 15.85 -1.82
CA PHE A 19 11.03 15.02 -0.72
C PHE A 19 12.09 14.01 -1.14
N PHE A 20 11.99 13.43 -2.33
CA PHE A 20 13.06 12.57 -2.85
C PHE A 20 14.34 13.35 -3.15
N TYR A 21 14.22 14.55 -3.73
CA TYR A 21 15.37 15.42 -3.95
C TYR A 21 16.01 15.84 -2.62
N LEU A 22 15.20 16.21 -1.63
CA LEU A 22 15.65 16.65 -0.32
C LEU A 22 16.40 15.52 0.41
N GLU A 23 15.86 14.30 0.40
CA GLU A 23 16.53 13.13 0.98
C GLU A 23 17.89 12.88 0.32
N LYS A 24 17.93 12.82 -1.02
CA LYS A 24 19.16 12.58 -1.78
C LYS A 24 20.21 13.69 -1.61
N SER A 25 19.79 14.94 -1.52
CA SER A 25 20.71 16.09 -1.45
C SER A 25 21.22 16.39 -0.04
N THR A 26 20.44 16.10 1.00
CA THR A 26 20.79 16.56 2.36
C THR A 26 21.39 15.47 3.25
N GLY A 27 21.06 14.20 3.02
CA GLY A 27 21.51 13.09 3.87
C GLY A 27 21.13 13.27 5.36
N TRP A 28 20.06 14.03 5.65
CA TRP A 28 19.69 14.32 7.03
C TRP A 28 19.32 13.05 7.80
N LYS A 29 19.76 12.98 9.07
CA LYS A 29 19.49 11.84 9.96
C LYS A 29 17.99 11.58 10.17
N VAL A 30 17.13 12.57 9.92
CA VAL A 30 15.67 12.39 9.96
C VAL A 30 15.21 11.36 8.93
N PHE A 31 15.83 11.29 7.75
CA PHE A 31 15.48 10.34 6.70
C PHE A 31 15.94 8.90 6.99
N ASN A 32 16.88 8.72 7.93
CA ASN A 32 17.25 7.40 8.45
C ASN A 32 16.17 6.83 9.38
N LEU A 33 15.37 7.70 10.00
CA LEU A 33 14.29 7.30 10.92
C LEU A 33 12.92 7.31 10.23
N PHE A 34 12.68 8.30 9.37
CA PHE A 34 11.42 8.51 8.65
C PHE A 34 11.69 8.62 7.15
N PRO A 35 11.37 7.59 6.34
CA PRO A 35 11.64 7.68 4.90
C PRO A 35 10.88 8.82 4.22
N PRO A 36 11.39 9.35 3.10
CA PRO A 36 10.78 10.47 2.38
C PRO A 36 9.32 10.20 2.00
N LEU A 37 8.97 8.94 1.72
CA LEU A 37 7.62 8.49 1.38
C LEU A 37 6.57 8.93 2.42
N LEU A 38 6.93 8.93 3.69
CA LEU A 38 6.05 9.31 4.79
C LEU A 38 5.60 10.79 4.66
N PHE A 39 6.54 11.67 4.33
CA PHE A 39 6.29 13.08 4.13
C PHE A 39 5.52 13.34 2.83
N ILE A 40 5.72 12.51 1.80
CA ILE A 40 4.97 12.55 0.55
C ILE A 40 3.49 12.25 0.80
N TYR A 41 3.17 11.32 1.71
CA TYR A 41 1.78 11.05 2.10
C TYR A 41 1.20 12.11 3.04
N ALA A 42 1.98 12.60 4.00
CA ALA A 42 1.48 13.57 4.99
C ALA A 42 1.23 14.96 4.39
N THR A 43 2.09 15.42 3.48
CA THR A 43 2.03 16.79 2.96
C THR A 43 0.71 17.14 2.25
N PRO A 44 0.17 16.31 1.33
CA PRO A 44 -1.12 16.58 0.70
C PRO A 44 -2.28 16.65 1.70
N VAL A 45 -2.25 15.82 2.75
CA VAL A 45 -3.25 15.85 3.83
C VAL A 45 -3.18 17.18 4.59
N LEU A 46 -1.98 17.64 4.93
CA LEU A 46 -1.80 18.94 5.60
C LEU A 46 -2.22 20.10 4.70
N LEU A 47 -1.83 20.08 3.42
CA LEU A 47 -2.21 21.11 2.45
C LEU A 47 -3.73 21.15 2.22
N ASN A 48 -4.40 20.00 2.27
CA ASN A 48 -5.85 19.94 2.22
C ASN A 48 -6.49 20.55 3.47
N ASN A 49 -6.04 20.18 4.67
CA ASN A 49 -6.55 20.73 5.93
C ASN A 49 -6.32 22.26 6.05
N LEU A 50 -5.24 22.78 5.47
CA LEU A 50 -4.95 24.21 5.39
C LEU A 50 -5.73 24.95 4.28
N GLY A 51 -6.58 24.24 3.52
CA GLY A 51 -7.36 24.81 2.41
C GLY A 51 -6.52 25.15 1.16
N VAL A 52 -5.27 24.70 1.07
CA VAL A 52 -4.41 24.94 -0.10
C VAL A 52 -4.79 24.01 -1.25
N MET A 53 -5.09 22.75 -0.93
CA MET A 53 -5.54 21.70 -1.86
C MET A 53 -7.01 21.34 -1.64
N PRO A 54 -7.75 20.99 -2.71
CA PRO A 54 -9.15 20.63 -2.61
C PRO A 54 -9.30 19.23 -2.03
N ALA A 55 -10.38 19.00 -1.29
CA ALA A 55 -10.72 17.68 -0.74
C ALA A 55 -11.23 16.72 -1.83
N ASP A 56 -11.79 17.27 -2.90
CA ASP A 56 -12.29 16.53 -4.05
C ASP A 56 -11.69 17.06 -5.35
N SER A 57 -11.36 16.16 -6.26
CA SER A 57 -10.81 16.47 -7.58
C SER A 57 -10.95 15.29 -8.51
N VAL A 58 -11.29 15.56 -9.78
CA VAL A 58 -11.31 14.56 -10.85
C VAL A 58 -9.96 13.83 -11.00
N VAL A 59 -8.86 14.45 -10.56
CA VAL A 59 -7.53 13.83 -10.52
C VAL A 59 -7.50 12.67 -9.53
N TYR A 60 -8.02 12.85 -8.32
CA TYR A 60 -7.99 11.80 -7.30
C TYR A 60 -8.80 10.59 -7.75
N THR A 61 -10.00 10.84 -8.29
CA THR A 61 -10.85 9.79 -8.85
C THR A 61 -10.21 9.12 -10.05
N GLY A 62 -9.66 9.88 -10.99
CA GLY A 62 -8.99 9.33 -12.17
C GLY A 62 -7.73 8.51 -11.83
N MET A 63 -6.95 8.95 -10.83
CA MET A 63 -5.81 8.19 -10.34
C MET A 63 -6.23 6.92 -9.62
N ARG A 64 -7.32 6.95 -8.84
CA ARG A 64 -7.86 5.75 -8.18
C ARG A 64 -8.40 4.74 -9.18
N ASP A 65 -9.20 5.20 -10.14
CA ASP A 65 -9.99 4.34 -11.02
C ASP A 65 -9.17 3.84 -12.23
N PHE A 66 -8.19 4.62 -12.71
CA PHE A 66 -7.38 4.27 -13.88
C PHE A 66 -5.88 4.20 -13.57
N GLY A 67 -5.33 5.20 -12.88
CA GLY A 67 -3.89 5.29 -12.62
C GLY A 67 -3.36 4.13 -11.79
N LEU A 68 -4.03 3.82 -10.68
CA LEU A 68 -3.62 2.79 -9.73
C LEU A 68 -3.63 1.39 -10.38
N PRO A 69 -4.70 0.93 -11.05
CA PRO A 69 -4.66 -0.35 -11.78
C PRO A 69 -3.56 -0.44 -12.84
N VAL A 70 -3.32 0.65 -13.59
CA VAL A 70 -2.25 0.70 -14.61
C VAL A 70 -0.87 0.57 -13.96
N PHE A 71 -0.60 1.29 -12.87
CA PHE A 71 0.67 1.21 -12.16
C PHE A 71 0.89 -0.14 -11.50
N ILE A 72 -0.15 -0.74 -10.92
CA ILE A 72 -0.08 -2.10 -10.37
C ILE A 72 0.25 -3.09 -11.49
N THR A 73 -0.39 -2.98 -12.66
CA THR A 73 -0.09 -3.84 -13.81
C THR A 73 1.37 -3.70 -14.24
N LEU A 74 1.87 -2.47 -14.40
CA LEU A 74 3.28 -2.22 -14.74
C LEU A 74 4.24 -2.80 -13.70
N MET A 75 3.90 -2.68 -12.41
CA MET A 75 4.68 -3.24 -11.31
C MET A 75 4.68 -4.78 -11.33
N LEU A 76 3.56 -5.40 -11.70
CA LEU A 76 3.47 -6.86 -11.81
C LEU A 76 4.21 -7.42 -13.02
N LEU A 77 4.41 -6.63 -14.08
CA LEU A 77 5.17 -7.05 -15.26
C LEU A 77 6.66 -7.32 -14.95
N SER A 78 7.23 -6.68 -13.94
CA SER A 78 8.62 -6.93 -13.51
C SER A 78 8.75 -8.11 -12.54
N VAL A 79 7.63 -8.74 -12.14
CA VAL A 79 7.65 -9.87 -11.20
C VAL A 79 7.96 -11.17 -11.94
N ASP A 80 9.00 -11.89 -11.49
CA ASP A 80 9.26 -13.26 -11.93
C ASP A 80 8.20 -14.21 -11.34
N ILE A 81 7.20 -14.55 -12.14
CA ILE A 81 6.13 -15.49 -11.78
C ILE A 81 6.70 -16.85 -11.38
N GLY A 82 7.74 -17.34 -12.05
CA GLY A 82 8.34 -18.64 -11.77
C GLY A 82 9.03 -18.68 -10.42
N ALA A 83 9.74 -17.61 -10.05
CA ALA A 83 10.29 -17.43 -8.70
C ALA A 83 9.17 -17.26 -7.67
N ALA A 84 8.16 -16.43 -7.97
CA ALA A 84 7.03 -16.19 -7.09
C ALA A 84 6.27 -17.49 -6.76
N VAL A 85 5.96 -18.33 -7.76
CA VAL A 85 5.30 -19.63 -7.58
C VAL A 85 6.15 -20.62 -6.78
N ARG A 86 7.47 -20.67 -7.01
CA ARG A 86 8.38 -21.52 -6.22
C ARG A 86 8.40 -21.13 -4.74
N VAL A 87 8.32 -19.83 -4.45
CA VAL A 87 8.26 -19.30 -3.08
C VAL A 87 6.85 -19.39 -2.50
N MET A 88 5.80 -19.38 -3.35
CA MET A 88 4.38 -19.36 -2.97
C MET A 88 4.02 -20.48 -2.01
N GLY A 89 4.58 -21.70 -2.12
CA GLY A 89 4.29 -22.77 -1.16
C GLY A 89 4.60 -22.39 0.30
N LYS A 90 5.77 -21.76 0.54
CA LYS A 90 6.12 -21.24 1.87
C LYS A 90 5.45 -19.88 2.14
N GLY A 91 5.28 -19.06 1.10
CA GLY A 91 4.67 -17.74 1.16
C GLY A 91 3.19 -17.76 1.55
N VAL A 92 2.42 -18.76 1.10
CA VAL A 92 1.02 -18.95 1.47
C VAL A 92 0.89 -19.23 2.96
N LEU A 93 1.76 -20.07 3.53
CA LEU A 93 1.74 -20.31 4.97
C LEU A 93 2.06 -19.05 5.77
N VAL A 94 3.03 -18.25 5.31
CA VAL A 94 3.35 -16.94 5.92
C VAL A 94 2.16 -15.98 5.81
N MET A 95 1.50 -15.92 4.65
CA MET A 95 0.31 -15.10 4.43
C MET A 95 -0.82 -15.53 5.37
N LEU A 96 -1.14 -16.83 5.44
CA LEU A 96 -2.19 -17.37 6.29
C LEU A 96 -1.90 -17.10 7.78
N LEU A 97 -0.66 -17.29 8.22
CA LEU A 97 -0.26 -16.94 9.59
C LEU A 97 -0.42 -15.43 9.85
N GLY A 98 -0.07 -14.58 8.88
CA GLY A 98 -0.33 -13.15 8.93
C GLY A 98 -1.81 -12.83 9.05
N SER A 99 -2.66 -13.46 8.23
CA SER A 99 -4.11 -13.30 8.28
C SER A 99 -4.71 -13.74 9.62
N VAL A 100 -4.26 -14.88 10.16
CA VAL A 100 -4.65 -15.33 11.51
C VAL A 100 -4.21 -14.31 12.56
N GLY A 101 -3.01 -13.74 12.42
CA GLY A 101 -2.53 -12.66 13.27
C GLY A 101 -3.44 -11.42 13.25
N VAL A 102 -3.90 -11.01 12.07
CA VAL A 102 -4.86 -9.90 11.91
C VAL A 102 -6.21 -10.25 12.55
N VAL A 103 -6.72 -11.46 12.36
CA VAL A 103 -7.99 -11.90 12.97
C VAL A 103 -7.88 -11.90 14.50
N VAL A 104 -6.84 -12.53 15.05
CA VAL A 104 -6.64 -12.60 16.51
C VAL A 104 -6.40 -11.21 17.08
N GLY A 105 -5.56 -10.39 16.45
CA GLY A 105 -5.32 -9.01 16.87
C GLY A 105 -6.59 -8.15 16.80
N GLY A 106 -7.41 -8.32 15.77
CA GLY A 106 -8.71 -7.68 15.62
C GLY A 106 -9.67 -8.03 16.76
N VAL A 107 -9.80 -9.33 17.09
CA VAL A 107 -10.65 -9.80 18.20
C VAL A 107 -10.13 -9.28 19.54
N VAL A 108 -8.83 -9.43 19.82
CA VAL A 108 -8.23 -9.00 21.10
C VAL A 108 -8.36 -7.48 21.28
N SER A 109 -8.06 -6.70 20.24
CA SER A 109 -8.20 -5.24 20.31
C SER A 109 -9.66 -4.83 20.54
N PHE A 110 -10.61 -5.46 19.86
CA PHE A 110 -12.04 -5.21 20.10
C PHE A 110 -12.44 -5.52 21.55
N LEU A 111 -12.02 -6.67 22.09
CA LEU A 111 -12.30 -7.03 23.49
C LEU A 111 -11.74 -6.03 24.51
N VAL A 112 -10.70 -5.27 24.17
CA VAL A 112 -10.16 -4.22 25.05
C VAL A 112 -11.01 -2.95 25.02
N VAL A 113 -11.57 -2.59 23.85
CA VAL A 113 -12.20 -1.27 23.64
C VAL A 113 -13.71 -1.31 23.46
N HIS A 114 -14.33 -2.49 23.31
CA HIS A 114 -15.75 -2.62 22.96
C HIS A 114 -16.69 -1.93 23.94
N GLY A 115 -16.30 -1.80 25.22
CA GLY A 115 -17.08 -1.10 26.24
C GLY A 115 -17.30 0.40 25.97
N TRP A 116 -16.53 1.00 25.06
CA TRP A 116 -16.70 2.39 24.63
C TRP A 116 -17.34 2.52 23.24
N LEU A 117 -17.72 1.41 22.63
CA LEU A 117 -18.25 1.36 21.27
C LEU A 117 -19.73 0.98 21.29
N ALA A 118 -20.40 1.24 20.15
CA ALA A 118 -21.75 0.76 19.92
C ALA A 118 -21.80 -0.77 19.91
N GLU A 119 -22.96 -1.35 20.27
CA GLU A 119 -23.14 -2.80 20.33
C GLU A 119 -22.89 -3.51 18.99
N ASP A 120 -23.08 -2.82 17.87
CA ASP A 120 -22.88 -3.32 16.51
C ASP A 120 -21.49 -3.01 15.93
N ALA A 121 -20.60 -2.36 16.68
CA ALA A 121 -19.29 -1.92 16.20
C ALA A 121 -18.38 -3.07 15.76
N TRP A 122 -18.63 -4.29 16.24
CA TRP A 122 -17.90 -5.49 15.80
C TRP A 122 -18.06 -5.75 14.30
N LYS A 123 -19.16 -5.31 13.68
CA LYS A 123 -19.38 -5.40 12.22
C LYS A 123 -18.41 -4.50 11.44
N GLY A 124 -18.24 -3.25 11.92
CA GLY A 124 -17.24 -2.32 11.40
C GLY A 124 -15.81 -2.82 11.63
N TRP A 125 -15.55 -3.39 12.81
CA TRP A 125 -14.26 -4.00 13.14
C TRP A 125 -13.90 -5.19 12.25
N GLY A 126 -14.89 -6.03 11.94
CA GLY A 126 -14.75 -7.15 11.02
C GLY A 126 -14.44 -6.67 9.60
N ALA A 127 -15.16 -5.66 9.11
CA ALA A 127 -14.88 -5.04 7.81
C ALA A 127 -13.45 -4.45 7.77
N LEU A 128 -13.04 -3.74 8.83
CA LEU A 128 -11.67 -3.23 8.97
C LEU A 128 -10.63 -4.36 8.89
N ALA A 129 -10.80 -5.44 9.65
CA ALA A 129 -9.91 -6.60 9.57
C ALA A 129 -9.85 -7.19 8.14
N GLY A 130 -10.96 -7.18 7.41
CA GLY A 130 -11.02 -7.53 6.00
C GLY A 130 -10.06 -6.68 5.14
N SER A 131 -9.99 -5.38 5.38
CA SER A 131 -9.04 -4.47 4.70
C SER A 131 -7.58 -4.89 4.91
N TRP A 132 -7.22 -5.24 6.14
CA TRP A 132 -5.83 -5.58 6.47
C TRP A 132 -5.40 -6.97 5.99
N ILE A 133 -6.35 -7.84 5.67
CA ILE A 133 -6.08 -9.16 5.07
C ILE A 133 -6.03 -9.09 3.55
N GLY A 134 -6.92 -8.32 2.92
CA GLY A 134 -7.15 -8.39 1.47
C GLY A 134 -7.52 -7.06 0.79
N GLY A 135 -7.33 -5.94 1.47
CA GLY A 135 -7.58 -4.60 0.95
C GLY A 135 -9.05 -4.20 0.89
N THR A 136 -9.31 -3.07 0.23
CA THR A 136 -10.64 -2.43 0.15
C THR A 136 -11.72 -3.33 -0.47
N GLY A 137 -11.35 -4.19 -1.43
CA GLY A 137 -12.27 -5.19 -2.00
C GLY A 137 -12.72 -6.23 -0.95
N ASN A 138 -11.78 -6.73 -0.14
CA ASN A 138 -12.10 -7.66 0.94
C ASN A 138 -12.88 -6.99 2.09
N MET A 139 -12.57 -5.71 2.39
CA MET A 139 -13.38 -4.91 3.31
C MET A 139 -14.85 -4.85 2.87
N ALA A 140 -15.11 -4.57 1.58
CA ALA A 140 -16.46 -4.49 1.04
C ALA A 140 -17.19 -5.85 1.11
N ALA A 141 -16.49 -6.94 0.78
CA ALA A 141 -17.05 -8.29 0.87
C ALA A 141 -17.43 -8.67 2.32
N VAL A 142 -16.54 -8.41 3.29
CA VAL A 142 -16.81 -8.67 4.71
C VAL A 142 -17.93 -7.77 5.23
N ALA A 143 -17.95 -6.49 4.85
CA ALA A 143 -19.02 -5.58 5.23
C ALA A 143 -20.39 -6.05 4.73
N GLY A 144 -20.46 -6.56 3.49
CA GLY A 144 -21.68 -7.17 2.95
C GLY A 144 -22.09 -8.45 3.69
N ALA A 145 -21.12 -9.30 4.04
CA ALA A 145 -21.40 -10.54 4.78
C ALA A 145 -21.89 -10.29 6.22
N LEU A 146 -21.43 -9.21 6.85
CA LEU A 146 -21.80 -8.85 8.23
C LEU A 146 -23.00 -7.91 8.32
N ASP A 147 -23.55 -7.49 7.17
CA ASP A 147 -24.59 -6.46 7.08
C ASP A 147 -24.19 -5.23 7.90
N THR A 148 -22.98 -4.74 7.62
CA THR A 148 -22.37 -3.59 8.30
C THR A 148 -23.07 -2.31 7.87
N SER A 149 -23.50 -1.49 8.83
CA SER A 149 -24.15 -0.22 8.51
C SER A 149 -23.20 0.74 7.78
N PRO A 150 -23.71 1.65 6.93
CA PRO A 150 -22.88 2.65 6.26
C PRO A 150 -22.06 3.52 7.23
N GLU A 151 -22.61 3.79 8.42
CA GLU A 151 -21.93 4.55 9.47
C GLU A 151 -20.73 3.77 10.01
N GLN A 152 -20.91 2.48 10.35
CA GLN A 152 -19.83 1.62 10.84
C GLN A 152 -18.77 1.38 9.76
N LEU A 153 -19.17 1.25 8.50
CA LEU A 153 -18.24 1.13 7.38
C LEU A 153 -17.46 2.44 7.18
N GLY A 154 -18.12 3.60 7.28
CA GLY A 154 -17.47 4.90 7.22
C GLY A 154 -16.43 5.08 8.33
N LEU A 155 -16.77 4.68 9.55
CA LEU A 155 -15.83 4.68 10.69
C LEU A 155 -14.64 3.73 10.45
N ALA A 156 -14.88 2.54 9.90
CA ALA A 156 -13.83 1.59 9.54
C ALA A 156 -12.86 2.18 8.51
N VAL A 157 -13.37 2.81 7.43
CA VAL A 157 -12.54 3.45 6.40
C VAL A 157 -11.74 4.62 6.98
N LEU A 158 -12.35 5.43 7.84
CA LEU A 158 -11.65 6.53 8.53
C LEU A 158 -10.53 6.00 9.42
N ALA A 159 -10.82 4.97 10.23
CA ALA A 159 -9.83 4.32 11.08
C ALA A 159 -8.68 3.72 10.26
N ASP A 160 -8.99 3.04 9.16
CA ASP A 160 -8.01 2.44 8.25
C ASP A 160 -7.00 3.49 7.75
N ASN A 161 -7.53 4.60 7.21
CA ASN A 161 -6.72 5.72 6.72
C ASN A 161 -5.86 6.37 7.80
N LEU A 162 -6.38 6.54 9.02
CA LEU A 162 -5.62 7.11 10.14
C LEU A 162 -4.53 6.17 10.63
N VAL A 163 -4.81 4.87 10.69
CA VAL A 163 -3.82 3.87 11.08
C VAL A 163 -2.66 3.87 10.09
N TYR A 164 -2.89 4.03 8.78
CA TYR A 164 -1.79 4.12 7.80
C TYR A 164 -0.78 5.24 8.13
N VAL A 165 -1.24 6.38 8.64
CA VAL A 165 -0.35 7.51 9.00
C VAL A 165 0.64 7.13 10.10
N VAL A 166 0.22 6.28 11.05
CA VAL A 166 1.05 5.84 12.18
C VAL A 166 1.81 4.55 11.86
N TRP A 167 1.14 3.62 11.18
CA TRP A 167 1.65 2.28 10.91
C TRP A 167 2.74 2.28 9.83
N LEU A 168 2.60 3.10 8.79
CA LEU A 168 3.62 3.23 7.75
C LEU A 168 5.00 3.65 8.32
N PRO A 169 5.12 4.67 9.20
CA PRO A 169 6.35 4.95 9.94
C PRO A 169 6.93 3.75 10.66
N ILE A 170 6.09 2.99 11.37
CA ILE A 170 6.51 1.85 12.19
C ILE A 170 7.05 0.74 11.29
N LEU A 171 6.34 0.41 10.21
CA LEU A 171 6.78 -0.58 9.22
C LEU A 171 8.11 -0.19 8.58
N LEU A 172 8.23 1.06 8.16
CA LEU A 172 9.44 1.56 7.53
C LEU A 172 10.62 1.61 8.50
N GLY A 173 10.39 2.06 9.74
CA GLY A 173 11.38 2.06 10.81
C GLY A 173 11.78 0.66 11.28
N SER A 174 10.90 -0.34 11.10
CA SER A 174 11.19 -1.74 11.47
C SER A 174 12.42 -2.31 10.75
N LYS A 175 12.74 -1.78 9.56
CA LYS A 175 13.97 -2.14 8.81
C LYS A 175 15.24 -1.93 9.64
N ALA A 176 15.29 -0.89 10.48
CA ALA A 176 16.45 -0.64 11.35
C ALA A 176 16.65 -1.74 12.41
N PHE A 177 15.60 -2.51 12.73
CA PHE A 177 15.65 -3.62 13.68
C PHE A 177 15.90 -4.97 13.03
N ALA A 178 15.92 -5.04 11.68
CA ALA A 178 16.01 -6.29 10.93
C ALA A 178 17.23 -7.13 11.35
N GLU A 179 18.42 -6.54 11.45
CA GLU A 179 19.63 -7.28 11.86
C GLU A 179 19.50 -7.87 13.27
N ARG A 180 18.93 -7.12 14.21
CA ARG A 180 18.75 -7.57 15.60
C ARG A 180 17.74 -8.71 15.66
N PHE A 181 16.67 -8.61 14.88
CA PHE A 181 15.66 -9.66 14.76
C PHE A 181 16.23 -10.93 14.12
N ASN A 182 17.03 -10.80 13.06
CA ASN A 182 17.70 -11.92 12.39
C ASN A 182 18.65 -12.67 13.33
N ARG A 183 19.42 -11.95 14.14
CA ARG A 183 20.28 -12.56 15.18
C ARG A 183 19.46 -13.28 16.25
N TRP A 184 18.36 -12.68 16.71
CA TRP A 184 17.49 -13.27 17.73
C TRP A 184 16.81 -14.56 17.24
N THR A 185 16.33 -14.55 15.99
CA THR A 185 15.68 -15.71 15.35
C THR A 185 16.67 -16.75 14.81
N LYS A 186 17.99 -16.51 14.95
CA LYS A 186 19.08 -17.39 14.48
C LYS A 186 18.97 -17.72 12.99
N VAL A 187 18.60 -16.73 12.18
CA VAL A 187 18.65 -16.87 10.71
C VAL A 187 20.11 -17.02 10.31
N SER A 188 20.44 -18.07 9.57
CA SER A 188 21.80 -18.30 9.06
C SER A 188 22.25 -17.14 8.18
N ASP A 189 23.47 -16.62 8.38
CA ASP A 189 24.04 -15.51 7.60
C ASP A 189 23.95 -15.75 6.08
N ASN A 190 24.09 -17.01 5.65
CA ASN A 190 23.94 -17.43 4.25
C ASN A 190 22.56 -17.12 3.64
N ARG A 191 21.47 -17.20 4.41
CA ARG A 191 20.11 -16.94 3.89
C ARG A 191 19.87 -15.46 3.59
N VAL A 192 20.45 -14.57 4.40
CA VAL A 192 20.35 -13.12 4.17
C VAL A 192 21.13 -12.77 2.90
N ALA A 193 22.34 -13.31 2.77
CA ALA A 193 23.16 -13.15 1.56
C ALA A 193 22.51 -13.75 0.31
N ASP A 194 21.87 -14.93 0.42
CA ASP A 194 21.15 -15.56 -0.70
C ASP A 194 19.92 -14.74 -1.14
N MET A 195 19.21 -14.10 -0.20
CA MET A 195 18.10 -13.19 -0.52
C MET A 195 18.58 -11.90 -1.20
N GLU A 196 19.65 -11.30 -0.71
CA GLU A 196 20.27 -10.12 -1.34
C GLU A 196 20.79 -10.45 -2.74
N LYS A 197 21.41 -11.62 -2.91
CA LYS A 197 21.91 -12.09 -4.20
C LYS A 197 20.77 -12.37 -5.18
N ALA A 198 19.68 -13.00 -4.73
CA ALA A 198 18.48 -13.19 -5.54
C ALA A 198 17.82 -11.85 -5.94
N ALA A 199 17.85 -10.84 -5.06
CA ALA A 199 17.37 -9.50 -5.38
C ALA A 199 18.28 -8.79 -6.41
N MET A 200 19.60 -9.01 -6.34
CA MET A 200 20.55 -8.45 -7.32
C MET A 200 20.51 -9.17 -8.67
N GLU A 201 20.26 -10.48 -8.72
CA GLU A 201 20.11 -11.24 -9.98
C GLU A 201 18.85 -10.84 -10.78
N LEU A 202 17.86 -10.21 -10.14
CA LEU A 202 16.70 -9.61 -10.81
C LEU A 202 17.07 -8.34 -11.59
N HIS A 203 18.22 -7.71 -11.32
CA HIS A 203 18.78 -6.65 -12.15
C HIS A 203 19.46 -7.28 -13.38
N ARG A 204 18.64 -7.71 -14.33
CA ARG A 204 19.11 -8.08 -15.67
C ARG A 204 19.78 -6.87 -16.33
N ASP A 205 20.74 -7.14 -17.20
CA ASP A 205 21.31 -6.16 -18.15
C ASP A 205 20.17 -5.58 -19.01
N ASP A 206 19.56 -4.51 -18.53
CA ASP A 206 18.51 -3.80 -19.22
C ASP A 206 19.13 -2.89 -20.28
N SER A 207 18.94 -3.25 -21.55
CA SER A 207 19.20 -2.34 -22.66
C SER A 207 18.40 -1.05 -22.48
N PRO A 208 18.95 0.12 -22.87
CA PRO A 208 18.21 1.37 -22.79
C PRO A 208 16.86 1.26 -23.52
N PRO A 209 15.73 1.56 -22.87
CA PRO A 209 14.42 1.39 -23.48
C PRO A 209 14.24 2.35 -24.66
N GLU A 210 13.73 1.83 -25.76
CA GLU A 210 13.33 2.61 -26.92
C GLU A 210 11.87 3.08 -26.79
N MET A 211 11.47 4.07 -27.61
CA MET A 211 10.08 4.55 -27.65
C MET A 211 9.07 3.41 -27.84
N ARG A 212 9.43 2.38 -28.62
CA ARG A 212 8.58 1.21 -28.86
C ARG A 212 8.28 0.46 -27.57
N ASP A 213 9.25 0.32 -26.68
CA ASP A 213 9.09 -0.40 -25.41
C ASP A 213 8.07 0.32 -24.51
N TYR A 214 8.15 1.65 -24.44
CA TYR A 214 7.15 2.44 -23.71
C TYR A 214 5.74 2.30 -24.29
N LEU A 215 5.60 2.27 -25.63
CA LEU A 215 4.31 2.06 -26.27
C LEU A 215 3.74 0.67 -26.01
N PHE A 216 4.59 -0.37 -26.02
CA PHE A 216 4.17 -1.73 -25.68
C PHE A 216 3.81 -1.87 -24.20
N LEU A 217 4.56 -1.25 -23.29
CA LEU A 217 4.23 -1.20 -21.87
C LEU A 217 2.89 -0.52 -21.63
N ALA A 218 2.64 0.62 -22.30
CA ALA A 218 1.36 1.30 -22.23
C ALA A 218 0.23 0.40 -22.78
N PHE A 219 0.43 -0.22 -23.95
CA PHE A 219 -0.55 -1.12 -24.54
C PHE A 219 -0.93 -2.27 -23.60
N ILE A 220 0.06 -2.94 -23.00
CA ILE A 220 -0.19 -4.05 -22.06
C ILE A 220 -0.88 -3.52 -20.80
N ALA A 221 -0.38 -2.43 -20.21
CA ALA A 221 -0.91 -1.92 -18.95
C ALA A 221 -2.36 -1.45 -19.07
N PHE A 222 -2.69 -0.70 -20.12
CA PHE A 222 -4.06 -0.28 -20.39
C PHE A 222 -4.94 -1.45 -20.82
N GLY A 223 -4.44 -2.37 -21.65
CA GLY A 223 -5.18 -3.54 -22.12
C GLY A 223 -5.58 -4.48 -20.98
N VAL A 224 -4.63 -4.82 -20.10
CA VAL A 224 -4.89 -5.66 -18.92
C VAL A 224 -5.82 -4.95 -17.93
N THR A 225 -5.61 -3.66 -17.67
CA THR A 225 -6.49 -2.88 -16.80
C THR A 225 -7.93 -2.85 -17.33
N TRP A 226 -8.10 -2.63 -18.64
CA TRP A 226 -9.41 -2.62 -19.28
C TRP A 226 -10.09 -3.98 -19.21
N LEU A 227 -9.37 -5.07 -19.50
CA LEU A 227 -9.90 -6.43 -19.37
C LEU A 227 -10.29 -6.75 -17.93
N ALA A 228 -9.47 -6.38 -16.95
CA ALA A 228 -9.77 -6.59 -15.54
C ALA A 228 -11.04 -5.84 -15.11
N ALA A 229 -11.17 -4.57 -15.51
CA ALA A 229 -12.36 -3.76 -15.23
C ALA A 229 -13.62 -4.31 -15.91
N TRP A 230 -13.49 -4.95 -17.07
CA TRP A 230 -14.59 -5.58 -17.78
C TRP A 230 -15.02 -6.92 -17.15
N ILE A 231 -14.06 -7.71 -16.64
CA ILE A 231 -14.32 -9.01 -16.01
C ILE A 231 -14.84 -8.86 -14.58
N ALA A 232 -14.35 -7.88 -13.81
CA ALA A 232 -14.67 -7.75 -12.39
C ALA A 232 -16.18 -7.75 -12.06
N PRO A 233 -17.08 -7.08 -12.82
CA PRO A 233 -18.52 -7.13 -12.57
C PRO A 233 -19.20 -8.46 -12.93
N LEU A 234 -18.50 -9.37 -13.61
CA LEU A 234 -19.02 -10.68 -14.02
C LEU A 234 -18.73 -11.80 -13.00
N LEU A 235 -17.92 -11.50 -11.97
CA LEU A 235 -17.52 -12.40 -10.89
C LEU A 235 -18.31 -12.08 -9.61
#